data_AF-A0A9E0TUU6-F1
#
_entry.id   AF-A0A9E0TUU6-F1
#
_cell.length_a   1.000
_cell.length_b   1.000
_cell.length_c   1.000
_cell.angle_alpha   90.00
_cell.angle_beta   90.00
_cell.angle_gamma   90.00
#
_symmetry.space_group_name_H-M   'P 1'
#
loop_
_entity.id
_entity.type
_entity.pdbx_description
1 polymer ?
#
loop_
_entity_poly.entity_id
_entity_poly.type
_entity_poly.pdbx_seq_one_letter_code
_entity_poly.pdbx_strand_id
1 'polypeptide(L)'
;MTDILRYPEMESSFLEFKREAPKNDQIIKTIIGFCNQKGGKLVIGVADDRTIIGIAEDEVERLLEALDNMIYEACHPTIIPIVSQQRFGEKNVVIISVSQGMNKPYFRKSEGMNRGTYIRIGRSTVKATPEIIEELKWQSHNIDFEKLPVYRAKANDVDEKQVQTFLNSRKNLAKAALSEEIMRSYSLIVEEHHQVYPTHAGLLLFGKEPQFYLSEAMIICCHMKGIEGREAIASIDCIGTLVNQYHQAHNFILSRLFHSFQIKGMIREQQLEIPEIAFREALLNLLIHRNYHLPAPSKIFIYDDRLEFFSPGNFWGPIRSDQLLRGITYLRNPAICKVFRELGLVEKMGTGFIQIFQSYEKWGLPPPQVIEGENFVKCILPRPTLTKTVAPTPDILTIFHEKEEITIHDIISKYAVSRATAQRWLQALVREGKIDRIGKTRNIHYRRSSNSQ
;
A
#
# COMPACT_ATOMS: atom_id res chain seq x y z
N MET A 1 -37.13 3.95 28.40
CA MET A 1 -35.90 4.29 27.67
C MET A 1 -36.32 4.55 26.24
N THR A 2 -36.25 5.80 25.78
CA THR A 2 -36.56 6.14 24.40
C THR A 2 -35.45 5.55 23.54
N ASP A 3 -35.76 4.54 22.73
CA ASP A 3 -34.79 3.98 21.78
C ASP A 3 -34.37 5.07 20.82
N ILE A 4 -33.11 5.52 20.95
CA ILE A 4 -32.53 6.52 20.05
C ILE A 4 -32.30 5.81 18.72
N LEU A 5 -33.16 6.08 17.74
CA LEU A 5 -32.98 5.61 16.38
C LEU A 5 -31.68 6.21 15.82
N ARG A 6 -30.79 5.32 15.36
CA ARG A 6 -29.51 5.69 14.74
C ARG A 6 -29.46 5.22 13.29
N TYR A 7 -28.89 6.04 12.43
CA TYR A 7 -28.59 5.65 11.06
C TYR A 7 -27.53 4.52 11.06
N PRO A 8 -27.70 3.47 10.26
CA PRO A 8 -26.88 2.25 10.37
C PRO A 8 -25.42 2.46 9.94
N GLU A 9 -25.18 3.34 8.97
CA GLU A 9 -23.85 3.59 8.40
C GLU A 9 -23.10 4.72 9.15
N MET A 10 -21.77 4.78 8.98
CA MET A 10 -20.92 5.86 9.51
C MET A 10 -20.46 6.79 8.39
N GLU A 11 -20.29 8.08 8.70
CA GLU A 11 -19.78 9.07 7.75
C GLU A 11 -18.42 8.69 7.17
N SER A 12 -18.25 9.01 5.89
CA SER A 12 -17.12 8.61 5.07
C SER A 12 -16.92 9.56 3.88
N SER A 13 -16.00 9.19 2.97
CA SER A 13 -15.81 9.87 1.69
C SER A 13 -16.97 9.74 0.72
N PHE A 14 -17.90 8.80 0.96
CA PHE A 14 -19.06 8.51 0.12
C PHE A 14 -20.40 8.66 0.88
N LEU A 15 -20.38 9.06 2.16
CA LEU A 15 -21.58 9.28 2.97
C LEU A 15 -21.39 10.51 3.86
N GLU A 16 -22.24 11.52 3.68
CA GLU A 16 -22.27 12.74 4.49
C GLU A 16 -23.61 12.88 5.20
N PHE A 17 -23.57 13.20 6.49
CA PHE A 17 -24.75 13.53 7.29
C PHE A 17 -24.92 15.03 7.43
N LYS A 18 -26.18 15.45 7.40
CA LYS A 18 -26.60 16.80 7.79
C LYS A 18 -27.82 16.72 8.67
N ARG A 19 -27.75 17.40 9.81
CA ARG A 19 -28.88 17.49 10.75
C ARG A 19 -30.10 18.19 10.12
N GLU A 20 -29.86 19.24 9.35
CA GLU A 20 -30.86 20.10 8.71
C GLU A 20 -30.46 20.33 7.25
N ALA A 21 -31.37 20.81 6.40
CA ALA A 21 -31.04 21.12 5.01
C ALA A 21 -29.93 22.18 4.95
N PRO A 22 -28.73 21.85 4.44
CA PRO A 22 -27.66 22.84 4.33
C PRO A 22 -27.96 23.82 3.20
N LYS A 23 -27.21 24.92 3.14
CA LYS A 23 -27.35 25.89 2.04
C LYS A 23 -27.12 25.19 0.69
N ASN A 24 -27.87 25.59 -0.32
CA ASN A 24 -27.78 25.09 -1.71
C ASN A 24 -26.34 24.97 -2.20
N ASP A 25 -25.50 25.97 -1.90
CA ASP A 25 -24.06 25.98 -2.24
C ASP A 25 -23.28 24.79 -1.67
N GLN A 26 -23.55 24.39 -0.42
CA GLN A 26 -22.91 23.25 0.21
C GLN A 26 -23.38 21.93 -0.41
N ILE A 27 -24.69 21.81 -0.71
CA ILE A 27 -25.24 20.64 -1.41
C ILE A 27 -24.53 20.47 -2.76
N ILE A 28 -24.49 21.53 -3.58
CA ILE A 28 -23.87 21.51 -4.90
C ILE A 28 -22.40 21.08 -4.81
N LYS A 29 -21.62 21.67 -3.89
CA LYS A 29 -20.20 21.32 -3.70
C LYS A 29 -20.02 19.86 -3.32
N THR A 30 -20.81 19.37 -2.36
CA THR A 30 -20.77 17.97 -1.93
C THR A 30 -21.14 17.01 -3.06
N ILE A 31 -22.18 17.33 -3.83
CA ILE A 31 -22.62 16.52 -4.98
C ILE A 31 -21.56 16.47 -6.09
N ILE A 32 -20.96 17.62 -6.44
CA ILE A 32 -19.82 17.67 -7.36
C ILE A 32 -18.66 16.82 -6.83
N GLY A 33 -18.35 16.95 -5.53
CA GLY A 33 -17.32 16.17 -4.86
C GLY A 33 -17.53 14.66 -4.96
N PHE A 34 -18.77 14.19 -4.78
CA PHE A 34 -19.13 12.79 -4.95
C PHE A 34 -18.98 12.32 -6.42
N CYS A 35 -19.50 13.09 -7.39
CA CYS A 35 -19.40 12.74 -8.81
C CYS A 35 -17.97 12.69 -9.31
N ASN A 36 -17.09 13.59 -8.86
CA ASN A 36 -15.67 13.55 -9.19
C ASN A 36 -14.91 12.38 -8.57
N GLN A 37 -15.49 11.72 -7.57
CA GLN A 37 -14.88 10.56 -6.93
C GLN A 37 -15.66 9.28 -7.19
N LYS A 38 -16.05 8.55 -6.13
CA LYS A 38 -16.61 7.19 -6.19
C LYS A 38 -18.15 7.21 -6.12
N GLY A 39 -18.76 8.37 -6.35
CA GLY A 39 -20.17 8.62 -6.00
C GLY A 39 -20.36 8.75 -4.49
N GLY A 40 -21.62 8.83 -4.07
CA GLY A 40 -21.95 8.86 -2.65
C GLY A 40 -23.38 9.30 -2.35
N LYS A 41 -23.65 9.46 -1.06
CA LYS A 41 -24.95 9.83 -0.50
C LYS A 41 -24.81 11.01 0.45
N LEU A 42 -25.65 12.02 0.26
CA LEU A 42 -25.90 13.06 1.24
C LEU A 42 -27.24 12.75 1.93
N VAL A 43 -27.21 12.59 3.25
CA VAL A 43 -28.38 12.22 4.06
C VAL A 43 -28.73 13.39 4.99
N ILE A 44 -29.91 13.96 4.79
CA ILE A 44 -30.43 15.14 5.51
C ILE A 44 -31.47 14.68 6.54
N GLY A 45 -31.37 15.18 7.77
CA GLY A 45 -32.17 14.77 8.93
C GLY A 45 -31.44 13.85 9.90
N VAL A 46 -30.11 13.74 9.81
CA VAL A 46 -29.26 12.86 10.64
C VAL A 46 -28.10 13.66 11.22
N ALA A 47 -27.86 13.56 12.53
CA ALA A 47 -26.70 14.19 13.18
C ALA A 47 -25.41 13.39 12.98
N ASP A 48 -24.26 14.03 13.23
CA ASP A 48 -22.92 13.45 13.10
C ASP A 48 -22.71 12.20 13.98
N ASP A 49 -23.42 12.11 15.11
CA ASP A 49 -23.42 10.95 16.02
C ASP A 49 -24.31 9.78 15.54
N ARG A 50 -24.92 9.93 14.35
CA ARG A 50 -25.90 9.07 13.67
C ARG A 50 -27.33 9.18 14.22
N THR A 51 -27.60 10.04 15.18
CA THR A 51 -28.96 10.20 15.71
C THR A 51 -29.90 10.70 14.63
N ILE A 52 -31.01 10.00 14.41
CA ILE A 52 -32.03 10.39 13.44
C ILE A 52 -32.89 11.49 14.06
N ILE A 53 -32.81 12.69 13.49
CA ILE A 53 -33.53 13.88 13.96
C ILE A 53 -34.82 14.05 13.17
N GLY A 54 -34.74 13.84 11.86
CA GLY A 54 -35.83 14.02 10.93
C GLY A 54 -35.95 15.46 10.44
N ILE A 55 -36.62 15.64 9.31
CA ILE A 55 -37.05 16.94 8.77
C ILE A 55 -38.57 16.95 8.58
N ALA A 56 -39.17 18.15 8.60
CA ALA A 56 -40.61 18.32 8.48
C ALA A 56 -41.10 17.98 7.05
N GLU A 57 -42.34 17.49 6.91
CA GLU A 57 -42.88 17.03 5.62
C GLU A 57 -42.89 18.15 4.55
N ASP A 58 -43.22 19.37 4.93
CA ASP A 58 -43.21 20.56 4.06
C ASP A 58 -41.79 20.94 3.60
N GLU A 59 -40.76 20.65 4.41
CA GLU A 59 -39.37 20.82 4.03
C GLU A 59 -38.91 19.70 3.07
N VAL A 60 -39.38 18.47 3.27
CA VAL A 60 -39.11 17.34 2.37
C VAL A 60 -39.63 17.63 0.97
N GLU A 61 -40.91 18.03 0.84
CA GLU A 61 -41.54 18.34 -0.45
C GLU A 61 -40.77 19.44 -1.18
N ARG A 62 -40.44 20.54 -0.48
CA ARG A 62 -39.63 21.63 -1.05
C ARG A 62 -38.26 21.16 -1.53
N LEU A 63 -37.58 20.28 -0.79
CA LEU A 63 -36.29 19.74 -1.20
C LEU A 63 -36.43 18.84 -2.44
N LEU A 64 -37.42 17.94 -2.46
CA LEU A 64 -37.65 17.05 -3.60
C LEU A 64 -37.91 17.83 -4.90
N GLU A 65 -38.67 18.92 -4.83
CA GLU A 65 -38.96 19.77 -6.01
C GLU A 65 -37.77 20.63 -6.45
N ALA A 66 -37.01 21.18 -5.50
CA ALA A 66 -35.97 22.16 -5.80
C ALA A 66 -34.62 21.54 -6.19
N LEU A 67 -34.28 20.37 -5.62
CA LEU A 67 -32.93 19.81 -5.71
C LEU A 67 -32.54 19.41 -7.14
N ASP A 68 -33.44 18.77 -7.88
CA ASP A 68 -33.15 18.29 -9.23
C ASP A 68 -32.81 19.46 -10.17
N ASN A 69 -33.66 20.48 -10.20
CA ASN A 69 -33.45 21.68 -11.00
C ASN A 69 -32.22 22.46 -10.55
N MET A 70 -32.02 22.62 -9.24
CA MET A 70 -30.86 23.32 -8.69
C MET A 70 -29.55 22.64 -9.09
N ILE A 71 -29.46 21.31 -8.97
CA ILE A 71 -28.26 20.54 -9.29
C ILE A 71 -28.01 20.56 -10.80
N TYR A 72 -29.06 20.38 -11.61
CA TYR A 72 -29.02 20.45 -13.07
C TYR A 72 -28.48 21.80 -13.57
N GLU A 73 -28.99 22.90 -13.01
CA GLU A 73 -28.57 24.25 -13.40
C GLU A 73 -27.15 24.58 -12.94
N ALA A 74 -26.76 24.15 -11.73
CA ALA A 74 -25.49 24.55 -11.15
C ALA A 74 -24.27 23.77 -11.67
N CYS A 75 -24.44 22.54 -12.15
CA CYS A 75 -23.34 21.60 -12.38
C CYS A 75 -23.04 21.37 -13.86
N HIS A 76 -21.75 21.26 -14.21
CA HIS A 76 -21.29 20.83 -15.52
C HIS A 76 -20.12 19.83 -15.40
N PRO A 77 -20.14 18.68 -16.11
CA PRO A 77 -21.27 18.16 -16.88
C PRO A 77 -22.51 17.94 -16.03
N THR A 78 -23.65 17.73 -16.68
CA THR A 78 -24.95 17.59 -15.99
C THR A 78 -24.90 16.42 -15.01
N ILE A 79 -25.35 16.67 -13.78
CA ILE A 79 -25.51 15.66 -12.73
C ILE A 79 -27.01 15.39 -12.57
N ILE A 80 -27.39 14.12 -12.62
CA ILE A 80 -28.76 13.66 -12.35
C ILE A 80 -28.72 12.85 -11.06
N PRO A 81 -29.13 13.44 -9.91
CA PRO A 81 -29.17 12.72 -8.65
C PRO A 81 -30.40 11.80 -8.57
N ILE A 82 -30.33 10.81 -7.69
CA ILE A 82 -31.50 10.07 -7.22
C ILE A 82 -31.84 10.64 -5.84
N VAL A 83 -32.92 11.41 -5.77
CA VAL A 83 -33.43 11.95 -4.52
C VAL A 83 -34.56 11.05 -4.01
N SER A 84 -34.50 10.67 -2.74
CA SER A 84 -35.50 9.80 -2.13
C SER A 84 -35.78 10.19 -0.69
N GLN A 85 -37.01 9.98 -0.24
CA GLN A 85 -37.41 10.10 1.17
C GLN A 85 -37.39 8.71 1.82
N GLN A 86 -36.81 8.62 3.01
CA GLN A 86 -36.87 7.44 3.85
C GLN A 86 -37.47 7.79 5.21
N ARG A 87 -38.45 7.01 5.65
CA ARG A 87 -39.14 7.22 6.93
C ARG A 87 -38.61 6.29 8.01
N PHE A 88 -38.25 6.86 9.15
CA PHE A 88 -37.80 6.13 10.35
C PHE A 88 -38.76 6.45 11.50
N GLY A 89 -39.79 5.61 11.67
CA GLY A 89 -40.90 5.91 12.58
C GLY A 89 -41.71 7.10 12.09
N GLU A 90 -41.74 8.19 12.85
CA GLU A 90 -42.40 9.46 12.47
C GLU A 90 -41.43 10.49 11.84
N LYS A 91 -40.14 10.14 11.72
CA LYS A 91 -39.11 11.05 11.23
C LYS A 91 -38.83 10.81 9.76
N ASN A 92 -38.82 11.87 8.97
CA ASN A 92 -38.46 11.83 7.55
C ASN A 92 -36.99 12.18 7.35
N VAL A 93 -36.32 11.45 6.47
CA VAL A 93 -34.92 11.68 6.08
C VAL A 93 -34.88 11.76 4.56
N VAL A 94 -34.17 12.76 4.01
CA VAL A 94 -33.96 12.89 2.57
C VAL A 94 -32.57 12.38 2.22
N ILE A 95 -32.49 11.53 1.21
CA ILE A 95 -31.26 10.92 0.72
C ILE A 95 -31.06 11.33 -0.72
N ILE A 96 -29.97 12.06 -0.98
CA ILE A 96 -29.51 12.43 -2.31
C ILE A 96 -28.35 11.51 -2.67
N SER A 97 -28.57 10.63 -3.64
CA SER A 97 -27.58 9.68 -4.11
C SER A 97 -27.07 10.08 -5.49
N VAL A 98 -25.75 10.06 -5.67
CA VAL A 98 -25.13 10.28 -6.98
C VAL A 98 -24.09 9.21 -7.29
N SER A 99 -24.06 8.81 -8.55
CA SER A 99 -23.04 7.90 -9.07
C SER A 99 -21.72 8.64 -9.29
N GLN A 100 -20.64 7.86 -9.38
CA GLN A 100 -19.40 8.36 -9.96
C GLN A 100 -19.69 8.87 -11.37
N GLY A 101 -19.21 10.08 -11.67
CA GLY A 101 -19.34 10.68 -12.97
C GLY A 101 -18.34 10.12 -13.97
N MET A 102 -18.77 9.98 -15.23
CA MET A 102 -17.93 9.50 -16.33
C MET A 102 -17.20 10.65 -17.03
N ASN A 103 -17.84 11.82 -17.13
CA ASN A 103 -17.33 12.98 -17.86
C ASN A 103 -16.57 13.95 -16.95
N LYS A 104 -15.69 13.42 -16.12
CA LYS A 104 -14.88 14.23 -15.19
C LYS A 104 -13.99 15.24 -15.94
N PRO A 105 -13.65 16.40 -15.34
CA PRO A 105 -14.13 16.88 -14.04
C PRO A 105 -15.54 17.48 -14.12
N TYR A 106 -16.35 17.19 -13.11
CA TYR A 106 -17.57 17.91 -12.77
C TYR A 106 -17.21 19.15 -11.97
N PHE A 107 -17.88 20.27 -12.25
CA PHE A 107 -17.63 21.53 -11.61
C PHE A 107 -18.87 22.40 -11.57
N ARG A 108 -18.82 23.45 -10.74
CA ARG A 108 -19.89 24.44 -10.67
C ARG A 108 -19.78 25.41 -11.85
N LYS A 109 -20.82 25.52 -12.66
CA LYS A 109 -20.86 26.37 -13.88
C LYS A 109 -20.41 27.81 -13.60
N SER A 110 -20.94 28.42 -12.54
CA SER A 110 -20.67 29.82 -12.19
C SER A 110 -19.21 30.11 -11.82
N GLU A 111 -18.44 29.09 -11.43
CA GLU A 111 -17.03 29.23 -11.03
C GLU A 111 -16.05 28.74 -12.11
N GLY A 112 -16.55 28.00 -13.10
CA GLY A 112 -15.75 27.36 -14.15
C GLY A 112 -14.90 26.19 -13.62
N MET A 113 -14.33 25.40 -14.53
CA MET A 113 -13.60 24.16 -14.19
C MET A 113 -12.47 24.38 -13.17
N ASN A 114 -11.60 25.36 -13.39
CA ASN A 114 -10.41 25.57 -12.54
C ASN A 114 -10.76 26.00 -11.12
N ARG A 115 -11.88 26.70 -10.91
CA ARG A 115 -12.24 27.23 -9.58
C ARG A 115 -13.43 26.54 -8.92
N GLY A 116 -14.25 25.86 -9.71
CA GLY A 116 -15.47 25.19 -9.29
C GLY A 116 -15.40 23.67 -9.27
N THR A 117 -14.23 23.06 -9.46
CA THR A 117 -14.05 21.60 -9.28
C THR A 117 -13.85 21.29 -7.79
N TYR A 118 -14.67 20.39 -7.26
CA TYR A 118 -14.63 19.94 -5.88
C TYR A 118 -14.43 18.43 -5.80
N ILE A 119 -13.78 17.96 -4.74
CA ILE A 119 -13.50 16.54 -4.48
C ILE A 119 -13.74 16.25 -2.99
N ARG A 120 -13.98 14.98 -2.64
CA ARG A 120 -14.16 14.57 -1.25
C ARG A 120 -12.93 13.90 -0.66
N ILE A 121 -12.41 14.45 0.43
CA ILE A 121 -11.27 13.87 1.13
C ILE A 121 -11.72 13.54 2.55
N GLY A 122 -11.74 12.25 2.89
CA GLY A 122 -12.28 11.80 4.17
C GLY A 122 -13.73 12.25 4.33
N ARG A 123 -14.03 13.13 5.30
CA ARG A 123 -15.39 13.67 5.53
C ARG A 123 -15.60 15.08 4.97
N SER A 124 -14.58 15.66 4.33
CA SER A 124 -14.58 17.05 3.89
C SER A 124 -14.69 17.15 2.37
N THR A 125 -15.48 18.11 1.91
CA THR A 125 -15.46 18.56 0.51
C THR A 125 -14.45 19.68 0.37
N VAL A 126 -13.43 19.48 -0.46
CA VAL A 126 -12.39 20.49 -0.73
C VAL A 126 -12.33 20.83 -2.21
N LYS A 127 -11.70 21.96 -2.53
CA LYS A 127 -11.45 22.36 -3.90
C LYS A 127 -10.32 21.53 -4.51
N ALA A 128 -10.49 21.07 -5.73
CA ALA A 128 -9.45 20.31 -6.44
C ALA A 128 -8.26 21.20 -6.81
N THR A 129 -7.06 20.67 -6.68
CA THR A 129 -5.84 21.31 -7.19
C THR A 129 -5.72 21.13 -8.72
N PRO A 130 -4.90 21.92 -9.43
CA PRO A 130 -4.69 21.75 -10.87
C PRO A 130 -4.28 20.32 -11.26
N GLU A 131 -3.45 19.66 -10.46
CA GLU A 131 -2.98 18.29 -10.68
C GLU A 131 -4.14 17.28 -10.60
N ILE A 132 -5.04 17.46 -9.63
CA ILE A 132 -6.22 16.61 -9.50
C ILE A 132 -7.20 16.86 -10.65
N ILE A 133 -7.34 18.11 -11.11
CA ILE A 133 -8.19 18.45 -12.27
C ILE A 133 -7.66 17.76 -13.53
N GLU A 134 -6.35 17.75 -13.76
CA GLU A 134 -5.72 16.98 -14.85
C GLU A 134 -6.00 15.48 -14.73
N GLU A 135 -5.85 14.90 -13.54
CA GLU A 135 -6.16 13.48 -13.30
C GLU A 135 -7.64 13.16 -13.60
N LEU A 136 -8.56 14.05 -13.22
CA LEU A 136 -9.99 13.92 -13.51
C LEU A 136 -10.26 13.97 -15.02
N LYS A 137 -9.55 14.80 -15.80
CA LYS A 137 -9.68 14.83 -17.27
C LYS A 137 -9.19 13.55 -17.92
N TRP A 138 -8.09 12.98 -17.43
CA TRP A 138 -7.57 11.71 -17.95
C TRP A 138 -8.54 10.55 -17.69
N GLN A 139 -9.16 10.53 -16.50
CA GLN A 139 -10.20 9.56 -16.16
C GLN A 139 -11.40 9.58 -17.12
N SER A 140 -11.79 10.75 -17.63
CA SER A 140 -12.95 10.85 -18.53
C SER A 140 -12.66 10.45 -19.98
N HIS A 141 -11.41 10.57 -20.42
CA HIS A 141 -11.00 10.20 -21.77
C HIS A 141 -10.46 8.77 -21.88
N ASN A 142 -10.46 7.98 -20.78
CA ASN A 142 -9.76 6.69 -20.70
C ASN A 142 -8.28 6.78 -21.11
N ILE A 143 -7.65 7.94 -20.90
CA ILE A 143 -6.22 8.12 -21.19
C ILE A 143 -5.45 7.81 -19.92
N ASP A 144 -4.73 6.69 -19.92
CA ASP A 144 -3.86 6.35 -18.79
C ASP A 144 -2.61 7.23 -18.84
N PHE A 145 -2.24 7.89 -17.73
CA PHE A 145 -1.06 8.77 -17.65
C PHE A 145 0.20 8.08 -18.18
N GLU A 146 0.36 6.79 -17.89
CA GLU A 146 1.50 5.99 -18.34
C GLU A 146 1.63 5.95 -19.89
N LYS A 147 0.55 6.19 -20.64
CA LYS A 147 0.52 6.12 -22.11
C LYS A 147 0.77 7.49 -22.76
N LEU A 148 0.78 8.57 -21.99
CA LEU A 148 1.04 9.92 -22.51
C LEU A 148 2.48 10.05 -23.02
N PRO A 149 2.71 10.78 -24.13
CA PRO A 149 4.04 11.06 -24.63
C PRO A 149 4.84 11.92 -23.64
N VAL A 150 6.15 11.68 -23.59
CA VAL A 150 7.11 12.56 -22.94
C VAL A 150 7.82 13.36 -24.03
N TYR A 151 7.27 14.54 -24.37
CA TYR A 151 7.75 15.35 -25.50
C TYR A 151 9.23 15.76 -25.44
N ARG A 152 9.81 15.82 -24.23
CA ARG A 152 11.23 16.12 -24.03
C ARG A 152 12.15 14.91 -24.20
N ALA A 153 11.61 13.70 -24.34
CA ALA A 153 12.36 12.46 -24.53
C ALA A 153 12.50 12.12 -26.02
N LYS A 154 13.60 11.46 -26.36
CA LYS A 154 13.88 10.94 -27.71
C LYS A 154 13.54 9.46 -27.76
N ALA A 155 13.18 8.94 -28.93
CA ALA A 155 12.85 7.52 -29.11
C ALA A 155 13.94 6.57 -28.56
N ASN A 156 15.22 6.91 -28.76
CA ASN A 156 16.38 6.14 -28.26
C ASN A 156 16.58 6.22 -26.73
N ASP A 157 15.78 6.97 -25.98
CA ASP A 157 15.83 6.95 -24.52
C ASP A 157 15.16 5.70 -23.93
N VAL A 158 14.33 5.02 -24.72
CA VAL A 158 13.90 3.65 -24.47
C VAL A 158 15.02 2.70 -24.90
N ASP A 159 15.44 1.83 -24.00
CA ASP A 159 16.48 0.82 -24.24
C ASP A 159 15.90 -0.39 -24.99
N GLU A 160 15.96 -0.32 -26.32
CA GLU A 160 15.54 -1.39 -27.22
C GLU A 160 16.15 -2.76 -26.90
N LYS A 161 17.38 -2.82 -26.36
CA LYS A 161 18.00 -4.10 -25.98
C LYS A 161 17.29 -4.71 -24.77
N GLN A 162 16.89 -3.88 -23.79
CA GLN A 162 16.09 -4.34 -22.66
C GLN A 162 14.69 -4.76 -23.11
N VAL A 163 14.07 -4.02 -24.04
CA VAL A 163 12.78 -4.43 -24.64
C VAL A 163 12.92 -5.79 -25.32
N GLN A 164 13.95 -6.00 -26.14
CA GLN A 164 14.18 -7.29 -26.81
C GLN A 164 14.45 -8.42 -25.81
N THR A 165 15.17 -8.14 -24.72
CA THR A 165 15.40 -9.10 -23.62
C THR A 165 14.08 -9.47 -22.95
N PHE A 166 13.24 -8.47 -22.65
CA PHE A 166 11.89 -8.69 -22.15
C PHE A 166 11.08 -9.59 -23.09
N LEU A 167 11.00 -9.26 -24.39
CA LEU A 167 10.24 -10.04 -25.38
C LEU A 167 10.67 -11.51 -25.43
N ASN A 168 11.96 -11.79 -25.22
CA ASN A 168 12.53 -13.14 -25.17
C ASN A 168 12.24 -13.89 -23.86
N SER A 169 11.97 -13.15 -22.77
CA SER A 169 11.73 -13.68 -21.42
C SER A 169 10.26 -13.89 -21.08
N ARG A 170 9.33 -13.47 -21.96
CA ARG A 170 7.89 -13.55 -21.73
C ARG A 170 7.45 -14.99 -21.48
N LYS A 171 6.72 -15.22 -20.39
CA LYS A 171 6.09 -16.51 -20.10
C LYS A 171 4.87 -16.73 -21.00
N ASN A 172 4.70 -17.95 -21.50
CA ASN A 172 3.53 -18.39 -22.27
C ASN A 172 3.28 -17.62 -23.57
N LEU A 173 4.30 -16.97 -24.14
CA LEU A 173 4.23 -16.26 -25.43
C LEU A 173 5.41 -16.68 -26.30
N ALA A 174 5.20 -16.70 -27.62
CA ALA A 174 6.29 -16.93 -28.57
C ALA A 174 7.31 -15.78 -28.51
N LYS A 175 8.58 -16.09 -28.83
CA LYS A 175 9.60 -15.06 -29.01
C LYS A 175 9.18 -14.14 -30.16
N ALA A 176 9.33 -12.84 -29.96
CA ALA A 176 9.08 -11.84 -30.99
C ALA A 176 10.34 -11.00 -31.19
N ALA A 177 10.62 -10.66 -32.44
CA ALA A 177 11.61 -9.64 -32.77
C ALA A 177 11.04 -8.27 -32.41
N LEU A 178 11.88 -7.37 -31.90
CA LEU A 178 11.51 -5.99 -31.66
C LEU A 178 11.05 -5.33 -32.97
N SER A 179 9.92 -4.64 -32.91
CA SER A 179 9.44 -3.75 -33.97
C SER A 179 8.74 -2.55 -33.34
N GLU A 180 8.59 -1.48 -34.11
CA GLU A 180 7.85 -0.30 -33.68
C GLU A 180 6.39 -0.62 -33.34
N GLU A 181 5.76 -1.48 -34.15
CA GLU A 181 4.40 -1.99 -33.91
C GLU A 181 4.29 -2.69 -32.55
N ILE A 182 5.30 -3.52 -32.20
CA ILE A 182 5.35 -4.17 -30.90
C ILE A 182 5.50 -3.12 -29.80
N MET A 183 6.41 -2.17 -29.92
CA MET A 183 6.58 -1.11 -28.91
C MET A 183 5.29 -0.31 -28.69
N ARG A 184 4.54 0.01 -29.75
CA ARG A 184 3.20 0.63 -29.67
C ARG A 184 2.17 -0.27 -29.01
N SER A 185 2.18 -1.58 -29.29
CA SER A 185 1.26 -2.57 -28.69
C SER A 185 1.44 -2.75 -27.16
N TYR A 186 2.62 -2.39 -26.64
CA TYR A 186 2.92 -2.29 -25.21
C TYR A 186 2.80 -0.87 -24.68
N SER A 187 2.38 0.09 -25.52
CA SER A 187 2.30 1.51 -25.20
C SER A 187 3.62 2.09 -24.69
N LEU A 188 4.77 1.62 -25.20
CA LEU A 188 6.11 2.14 -24.84
C LEU A 188 6.46 3.41 -25.61
N ILE A 189 5.87 3.56 -26.80
CA ILE A 189 5.99 4.71 -27.68
C ILE A 189 4.62 5.06 -28.25
N VAL A 190 4.46 6.29 -28.67
CA VAL A 190 3.28 6.81 -29.38
C VAL A 190 3.75 7.70 -30.54
N GLU A 191 3.00 7.70 -31.64
CA GLU A 191 3.24 8.64 -32.75
C GLU A 191 2.22 9.76 -32.69
N GLU A 192 2.72 10.99 -32.68
CA GLU A 192 1.94 12.20 -32.78
C GLU A 192 2.58 13.11 -33.84
N HIS A 193 1.78 13.65 -34.76
CA HIS A 193 2.25 14.55 -35.81
C HIS A 193 3.45 14.00 -36.61
N HIS A 194 3.43 12.71 -36.94
CA HIS A 194 4.52 12.01 -37.66
C HIS A 194 5.85 11.95 -36.91
N GLN A 195 5.81 12.14 -35.58
CA GLN A 195 6.97 11.99 -34.71
C GLN A 195 6.69 10.94 -33.63
N VAL A 196 7.67 10.10 -33.37
CA VAL A 196 7.59 9.03 -32.37
C VAL A 196 8.18 9.53 -31.06
N TYR A 197 7.39 9.43 -30.00
CA TYR A 197 7.76 9.82 -28.65
C TYR A 197 7.70 8.60 -27.72
N PRO A 198 8.67 8.46 -26.79
CA PRO A 198 8.49 7.58 -25.64
C PRO A 198 7.27 7.99 -24.83
N THR A 199 6.55 7.00 -24.32
CA THR A 199 5.54 7.23 -23.28
C THR A 199 6.19 7.19 -21.89
N HIS A 200 5.44 7.62 -20.88
CA HIS A 200 5.84 7.44 -19.49
C HIS A 200 6.08 5.96 -19.14
N ALA A 201 5.24 5.04 -19.62
CA ALA A 201 5.41 3.60 -19.44
C ALA A 201 6.69 3.10 -20.12
N GLY A 202 6.99 3.57 -21.34
CA GLY A 202 8.21 3.23 -22.05
C GLY A 202 9.46 3.57 -21.26
N LEU A 203 9.51 4.79 -20.71
CA LEU A 203 10.63 5.24 -19.89
C LEU A 203 10.66 4.52 -18.52
N LEU A 204 9.53 4.33 -17.85
CA LEU A 204 9.49 3.66 -16.55
C LEU A 204 9.90 2.18 -16.64
N LEU A 205 9.50 1.48 -17.70
CA LEU A 205 9.75 0.04 -17.86
C LEU A 205 11.11 -0.25 -18.49
N PHE A 206 11.55 0.58 -19.44
CA PHE A 206 12.71 0.30 -20.28
C PHE A 206 13.56 1.55 -20.58
N GLY A 207 13.37 2.66 -19.87
CA GLY A 207 14.18 3.86 -20.06
C GLY A 207 15.62 3.66 -19.61
N LYS A 208 16.57 4.27 -20.32
CA LYS A 208 17.99 4.27 -19.93
C LYS A 208 18.22 5.02 -18.62
N GLU A 209 17.55 6.17 -18.46
CA GLU A 209 17.60 7.02 -17.27
C GLU A 209 16.19 7.54 -16.91
N PRO A 210 15.29 6.70 -16.37
CA PRO A 210 13.90 7.07 -16.16
C PRO A 210 13.74 8.28 -15.22
N GLN A 211 14.60 8.39 -14.22
CA GLN A 211 14.57 9.47 -13.23
C GLN A 211 15.00 10.84 -13.79
N PHE A 212 15.66 10.90 -14.97
CA PHE A 212 15.87 12.18 -15.65
C PHE A 212 14.52 12.81 -16.08
N TYR A 213 13.57 11.95 -16.46
CA TYR A 213 12.24 12.35 -16.91
C TYR A 213 11.23 12.43 -15.77
N LEU A 214 11.35 11.56 -14.78
CA LEU A 214 10.46 11.43 -13.63
C LEU A 214 11.29 11.29 -12.35
N SER A 215 11.80 12.40 -11.84
CA SER A 215 12.79 12.43 -10.74
C SER A 215 12.35 11.68 -9.49
N GLU A 216 11.05 11.77 -9.15
CA GLU A 216 10.49 11.13 -7.95
C GLU A 216 9.86 9.76 -8.23
N ALA A 217 9.98 9.22 -9.45
CA ALA A 217 9.54 7.87 -9.77
C ALA A 217 10.57 6.83 -9.29
N MET A 218 10.71 6.73 -7.98
CA MET A 218 11.62 5.83 -7.27
C MET A 218 10.98 5.27 -6.00
N ILE A 219 11.62 4.25 -5.40
CA ILE A 219 11.29 3.74 -4.07
C ILE A 219 12.42 4.07 -3.10
N ILE A 220 12.11 4.76 -2.02
CA ILE A 220 13.05 4.95 -0.90
C ILE A 220 12.78 3.86 0.14
N CYS A 221 13.75 2.99 0.39
CA CYS A 221 13.64 1.95 1.42
C CYS A 221 14.47 2.34 2.64
N CYS A 222 13.83 2.41 3.81
CA CYS A 222 14.48 2.75 5.08
C CYS A 222 14.23 1.68 6.14
N HIS A 223 15.30 1.22 6.80
CA HIS A 223 15.22 0.45 8.03
C HIS A 223 15.29 1.39 9.23
N MET A 224 14.20 1.48 9.99
CA MET A 224 14.06 2.32 11.16
C MET A 224 14.39 1.54 12.42
N LYS A 225 15.03 2.21 13.38
CA LYS A 225 15.26 1.66 14.71
C LYS A 225 13.99 1.74 15.55
N GLY A 226 13.60 0.63 16.16
CA GLY A 226 12.41 0.60 17.01
C GLY A 226 11.12 0.74 16.19
N ILE A 227 10.07 1.21 16.86
CA ILE A 227 8.72 1.36 16.31
C ILE A 227 8.32 2.82 16.06
N GLU A 228 9.10 3.78 16.58
CA GLU A 228 8.79 5.22 16.59
C GLU A 228 9.23 5.96 15.31
N GLY A 229 10.20 5.42 14.57
CA GLY A 229 10.65 6.02 13.30
C GLY A 229 11.53 7.26 13.41
N ARG A 230 12.31 7.40 14.49
CA ARG A 230 13.18 8.58 14.71
C ARG A 230 14.58 8.46 14.11
N GLU A 231 15.10 7.24 13.96
CA GLU A 231 16.48 6.98 13.56
C GLU A 231 16.51 5.90 12.46
N ALA A 232 17.13 6.22 11.33
CA ALA A 232 17.32 5.27 10.23
C ALA A 232 18.66 4.52 10.40
N ILE A 233 18.59 3.18 10.43
CA ILE A 233 19.74 2.27 10.52
C ILE A 233 20.39 2.09 9.14
N ALA A 234 19.56 2.02 8.09
CA ALA A 234 20.00 1.86 6.72
C ALA A 234 18.95 2.44 5.77
N SER A 235 19.42 2.97 4.64
CA SER A 235 18.56 3.46 3.56
C SER A 235 19.14 3.07 2.21
N ILE A 236 18.27 2.82 1.23
CA ILE A 236 18.63 2.78 -0.18
C ILE A 236 17.57 3.51 -1.01
N ASP A 237 18.02 4.17 -2.07
CA ASP A 237 17.15 4.70 -3.11
C ASP A 237 17.12 3.72 -4.27
N CYS A 238 15.99 3.04 -4.47
CA CYS A 238 15.79 2.13 -5.58
C CYS A 238 15.42 2.93 -6.82
N ILE A 239 16.37 3.04 -7.76
CA ILE A 239 16.25 3.82 -9.00
C ILE A 239 16.35 2.93 -10.25
N GLY A 240 16.24 3.53 -11.44
CA GLY A 240 16.21 2.82 -12.72
C GLY A 240 14.79 2.43 -13.13
N THR A 241 14.67 1.40 -13.97
CA THR A 241 13.37 0.90 -14.43
C THR A 241 12.56 0.29 -13.26
N LEU A 242 11.24 0.17 -13.41
CA LEU A 242 10.40 -0.42 -12.35
C LEU A 242 10.82 -1.85 -11.98
N VAL A 243 11.38 -2.62 -12.93
CA VAL A 243 11.92 -3.96 -12.66
C VAL A 243 13.20 -3.87 -11.82
N ASN A 244 14.09 -2.92 -12.13
CA ASN A 244 15.26 -2.67 -11.28
C ASN A 244 14.85 -2.26 -9.86
N GLN A 245 13.84 -1.38 -9.73
CA GLN A 245 13.33 -0.93 -8.44
C GLN A 245 12.73 -2.08 -7.64
N TYR A 246 11.97 -2.97 -8.29
CA TYR A 246 11.43 -4.19 -7.68
C TYR A 246 12.56 -5.05 -7.08
N HIS A 247 13.59 -5.38 -7.86
CA HIS A 247 14.68 -6.23 -7.37
C HIS A 247 15.49 -5.59 -6.25
N GLN A 248 15.79 -4.30 -6.36
CA GLN A 248 16.52 -3.57 -5.31
C GLN A 248 15.74 -3.53 -4.00
N ALA A 249 14.46 -3.16 -4.04
CA ALA A 249 13.60 -3.09 -2.86
C ALA A 249 13.39 -4.47 -2.24
N HIS A 250 13.12 -5.50 -3.06
CA HIS A 250 12.95 -6.87 -2.61
C HIS A 250 14.19 -7.40 -1.88
N ASN A 251 15.38 -7.23 -2.48
CA ASN A 251 16.64 -7.66 -1.89
C ASN A 251 16.96 -6.89 -0.59
N PHE A 252 16.64 -5.60 -0.55
CA PHE A 252 16.79 -4.82 0.68
C PHE A 252 15.90 -5.36 1.80
N ILE A 253 14.61 -5.58 1.55
CA ILE A 253 13.68 -6.15 2.53
C ILE A 253 14.20 -7.51 3.02
N LEU A 254 14.53 -8.43 2.11
CA LEU A 254 15.09 -9.75 2.46
C LEU A 254 16.34 -9.68 3.33
N SER A 255 17.22 -8.71 3.07
CA SER A 255 18.46 -8.51 3.85
C SER A 255 18.23 -7.97 5.26
N ARG A 256 17.07 -7.36 5.52
CA ARG A 256 16.71 -6.74 6.81
C ARG A 256 15.73 -7.54 7.63
N LEU A 257 15.00 -8.47 7.02
CA LEU A 257 14.14 -9.40 7.75
C LEU A 257 14.96 -10.43 8.51
N PHE A 258 14.45 -10.85 9.66
CA PHE A 258 15.04 -11.92 10.44
C PHE A 258 14.79 -13.27 9.81
N HIS A 259 15.78 -14.13 9.98
CA HIS A 259 15.81 -15.48 9.47
C HIS A 259 15.92 -16.44 10.63
N SER A 260 14.86 -17.21 10.87
CA SER A 260 14.89 -18.36 11.77
C SER A 260 15.30 -19.61 10.99
N PHE A 261 15.86 -20.61 11.69
CA PHE A 261 16.19 -21.89 11.08
C PHE A 261 15.20 -22.93 11.58
N GLN A 262 14.43 -23.55 10.69
CA GLN A 262 13.73 -24.78 10.98
C GLN A 262 14.53 -25.96 10.42
N ILE A 263 14.74 -26.98 11.26
CA ILE A 263 15.34 -28.24 10.83
C ILE A 263 14.20 -29.15 10.39
N LYS A 264 14.04 -29.34 9.08
CA LYS A 264 13.18 -30.39 8.51
C LYS A 264 14.07 -31.51 8.01
N GLY A 265 14.15 -32.61 8.75
CA GLY A 265 15.03 -33.73 8.43
C GLY A 265 16.51 -33.34 8.48
N MET A 266 17.28 -33.59 7.42
CA MET A 266 18.70 -33.21 7.33
C MET A 266 18.94 -31.81 6.71
N ILE A 267 17.88 -31.11 6.29
CA ILE A 267 18.00 -29.82 5.59
C ILE A 267 17.62 -28.70 6.56
N ARG A 268 18.51 -27.70 6.69
CA ARG A 268 18.20 -26.44 7.38
C ARG A 268 17.49 -25.54 6.40
N GLU A 269 16.19 -25.30 6.61
CA GLU A 269 15.44 -24.31 5.84
C GLU A 269 15.45 -22.98 6.59
N GLN A 270 15.84 -21.92 5.89
CA GLN A 270 15.82 -20.56 6.38
C GLN A 270 14.38 -20.04 6.25
N GLN A 271 13.73 -19.74 7.37
CA GLN A 271 12.36 -19.24 7.41
C GLN A 271 12.35 -17.77 7.84
N LEU A 272 11.85 -16.92 6.95
CA LEU A 272 11.59 -15.49 7.21
C LEU A 272 10.58 -15.30 8.34
N GLU A 273 10.63 -14.16 9.02
CA GLU A 273 9.67 -13.81 10.08
C GLU A 273 8.25 -13.49 9.58
N ILE A 274 8.10 -13.19 8.28
CA ILE A 274 6.81 -12.98 7.60
C ILE A 274 6.83 -13.70 6.23
N PRO A 275 5.66 -14.04 5.65
CA PRO A 275 5.61 -14.71 4.36
C PRO A 275 6.22 -13.85 3.24
N GLU A 276 7.15 -14.41 2.46
CA GLU A 276 7.78 -13.71 1.33
C GLU A 276 6.75 -13.22 0.29
N ILE A 277 5.77 -14.08 0.02
CA ILE A 277 4.67 -13.75 -0.90
C ILE A 277 3.93 -12.47 -0.49
N ALA A 278 3.82 -12.18 0.81
CA ALA A 278 3.07 -11.02 1.27
C ALA A 278 3.76 -9.69 0.91
N PHE A 279 5.05 -9.57 1.20
CA PHE A 279 5.78 -8.35 0.84
C PHE A 279 6.10 -8.27 -0.65
N ARG A 280 6.24 -9.42 -1.33
CA ARG A 280 6.35 -9.47 -2.79
C ARG A 280 5.12 -8.89 -3.46
N GLU A 281 3.92 -9.34 -3.08
CA GLU A 281 2.66 -8.82 -3.62
C GLU A 281 2.42 -7.36 -3.21
N ALA A 282 2.78 -6.95 -1.98
CA ALA A 282 2.70 -5.55 -1.57
C ALA A 282 3.61 -4.65 -2.42
N LEU A 283 4.83 -5.09 -2.73
CA LEU A 283 5.77 -4.38 -3.59
C LEU A 283 5.29 -4.29 -5.05
N LEU A 284 4.73 -5.37 -5.59
CA LEU A 284 4.15 -5.37 -6.94
C LEU A 284 2.96 -4.41 -7.03
N ASN A 285 2.05 -4.46 -6.05
CA ASN A 285 0.94 -3.52 -5.97
C ASN A 285 1.41 -2.07 -5.84
N LEU A 286 2.47 -1.83 -5.05
CA LEU A 286 3.09 -0.52 -4.90
C LEU A 286 3.54 0.03 -6.25
N LEU A 287 4.19 -0.77 -7.10
CA LEU A 287 4.68 -0.34 -8.42
C LEU A 287 3.56 -0.20 -9.46
N ILE A 288 2.63 -1.15 -9.52
CA ILE A 288 1.57 -1.21 -10.55
C ILE A 288 0.47 -0.18 -10.30
N HIS A 289 0.16 0.13 -9.05
CA HIS A 289 -0.92 1.06 -8.72
C HIS A 289 -0.43 2.46 -8.29
N ARG A 290 0.88 2.73 -8.35
CA ARG A 290 1.46 4.06 -8.06
C ARG A 290 0.88 5.13 -8.97
N ASN A 291 0.56 6.30 -8.41
CA ASN A 291 0.28 7.49 -9.21
C ASN A 291 1.60 8.12 -9.70
N TYR A 292 2.00 7.79 -10.94
CA TYR A 292 3.24 8.31 -11.54
C TYR A 292 3.19 9.78 -11.94
N HIS A 293 2.01 10.41 -11.93
CA HIS A 293 1.89 11.84 -12.15
C HIS A 293 2.39 12.66 -10.94
N LEU A 294 2.30 12.10 -9.73
CA LEU A 294 2.71 12.81 -8.52
C LEU A 294 4.24 12.82 -8.36
N PRO A 295 4.85 14.00 -8.12
CA PRO A 295 6.28 14.14 -7.86
C PRO A 295 6.58 13.79 -6.39
N ALA A 296 6.34 12.55 -5.99
CA ALA A 296 6.65 12.06 -4.66
C ALA A 296 7.08 10.59 -4.70
N PRO A 297 8.15 10.19 -4.00
CA PRO A 297 8.63 8.82 -4.06
C PRO A 297 7.72 7.87 -3.30
N SER A 298 7.66 6.62 -3.76
CA SER A 298 7.14 5.54 -2.92
C SER A 298 8.13 5.29 -1.78
N LYS A 299 7.62 4.88 -0.61
CA LYS A 299 8.49 4.64 0.56
C LYS A 299 8.21 3.27 1.15
N ILE A 300 9.26 2.56 1.53
CA ILE A 300 9.16 1.31 2.26
C ILE A 300 9.90 1.48 3.58
N PHE A 301 9.17 1.42 4.69
CA PHE A 301 9.75 1.50 6.02
C PHE A 301 9.72 0.14 6.69
N ILE A 302 10.87 -0.25 7.25
CA ILE A 302 11.03 -1.46 8.03
C ILE A 302 11.17 -1.03 9.50
N TYR A 303 10.22 -1.39 10.35
CA TYR A 303 10.23 -1.16 11.79
C TYR A 303 10.33 -2.50 12.52
N ASP A 304 10.70 -2.49 13.80
CA ASP A 304 10.82 -3.73 14.60
C ASP A 304 9.53 -4.57 14.64
N ASP A 305 8.35 -3.95 14.47
CA ASP A 305 7.03 -4.58 14.57
C ASP A 305 6.23 -4.61 13.26
N ARG A 306 6.71 -4.01 12.17
CA ARG A 306 5.98 -3.98 10.89
C ARG A 306 6.83 -3.56 9.68
N LEU A 307 6.37 -3.91 8.49
CA LEU A 307 6.73 -3.22 7.25
C LEU A 307 5.61 -2.26 6.84
N GLU A 308 5.95 -1.07 6.36
CA GLU A 308 5.00 -0.13 5.76
C GLU A 308 5.38 0.15 4.30
N PHE A 309 4.44 -0.08 3.38
CA PHE A 309 4.54 0.28 1.97
C PHE A 309 3.67 1.50 1.75
N PHE A 310 4.29 2.63 1.42
CA PHE A 310 3.63 3.90 1.16
C PHE A 310 3.68 4.22 -0.33
N SER A 311 2.51 4.40 -0.94
CA SER A 311 2.34 4.80 -2.34
C SER A 311 1.73 6.21 -2.41
N PRO A 312 2.27 7.13 -3.22
CA PRO A 312 1.64 8.43 -3.46
C PRO A 312 0.32 8.28 -4.25
N GLY A 313 -0.68 9.09 -3.88
CA GLY A 313 -2.01 9.08 -4.48
C GLY A 313 -3.01 8.17 -3.77
N ASN A 314 -4.25 8.18 -4.22
CA ASN A 314 -5.36 7.41 -3.65
C ASN A 314 -5.67 6.15 -4.48
N PHE A 315 -6.59 5.31 -4.00
CA PHE A 315 -7.08 4.18 -4.78
C PHE A 315 -7.66 4.66 -6.13
N TRP A 316 -7.41 3.87 -7.16
CA TRP A 316 -7.90 4.15 -8.51
C TRP A 316 -9.26 3.49 -8.75
N GLY A 317 -10.18 4.21 -9.39
CA GLY A 317 -11.53 3.74 -9.68
C GLY A 317 -12.49 3.75 -8.47
N PRO A 318 -13.73 3.23 -8.63
CA PRO A 318 -14.76 3.16 -7.59
C PRO A 318 -14.48 2.06 -6.55
N ILE A 319 -13.25 1.94 -6.06
CA ILE A 319 -12.86 0.89 -5.13
C ILE A 319 -12.72 1.38 -3.70
N ARG A 320 -13.13 0.53 -2.75
CA ARG A 320 -12.96 0.75 -1.32
C ARG A 320 -12.00 -0.29 -0.73
N SER A 321 -11.39 0.04 0.41
CA SER A 321 -10.48 -0.90 1.10
C SER A 321 -11.16 -2.22 1.47
N ASP A 322 -12.44 -2.19 1.87
CA ASP A 322 -13.24 -3.39 2.20
C ASP A 322 -13.58 -4.26 0.97
N GLN A 323 -13.48 -3.70 -0.24
CA GLN A 323 -13.72 -4.42 -1.49
C GLN A 323 -12.47 -5.10 -2.04
N LEU A 324 -11.27 -4.68 -1.60
CA LEU A 324 -10.00 -5.31 -2.03
C LEU A 324 -9.96 -6.80 -1.69
N LEU A 325 -10.49 -7.18 -0.53
CA LEU A 325 -10.57 -8.58 -0.08
C LEU A 325 -11.57 -9.42 -0.88
N ARG A 326 -12.48 -8.78 -1.63
CA ARG A 326 -13.45 -9.46 -2.52
C ARG A 326 -12.90 -9.66 -3.93
N GLY A 327 -11.64 -9.28 -4.17
CA GLY A 327 -10.96 -9.42 -5.46
C GLY A 327 -11.33 -8.38 -6.50
N ILE A 328 -12.10 -7.35 -6.14
CA ILE A 328 -12.37 -6.21 -7.02
C ILE A 328 -11.08 -5.39 -7.11
N THR A 329 -10.61 -5.09 -8.32
CA THR A 329 -9.45 -4.22 -8.55
C THR A 329 -9.61 -3.42 -9.83
N TYR A 330 -9.16 -2.17 -9.81
CA TYR A 330 -9.04 -1.32 -10.99
C TYR A 330 -7.57 -0.98 -11.19
N LEU A 331 -7.04 -1.29 -12.38
CA LEU A 331 -5.66 -0.99 -12.71
C LEU A 331 -5.51 0.51 -13.03
N ARG A 332 -4.57 1.16 -12.34
CA ARG A 332 -4.15 2.53 -12.66
C ARG A 332 -3.19 2.55 -13.84
N ASN A 333 -2.30 1.55 -13.92
CA ASN A 333 -1.27 1.45 -14.94
C ASN A 333 -1.36 0.09 -15.69
N PRO A 334 -2.34 -0.09 -16.60
CA PRO A 334 -2.53 -1.34 -17.34
C PRO A 334 -1.33 -1.81 -18.18
N ALA A 335 -0.57 -0.91 -18.82
CA ALA A 335 0.60 -1.23 -19.64
C ALA A 335 1.77 -1.73 -18.77
N ILE A 336 2.04 -1.06 -17.65
CA ILE A 336 2.98 -1.56 -16.63
C ILE A 336 2.54 -2.94 -16.13
N CYS A 337 1.27 -3.10 -15.76
CA CYS A 337 0.75 -4.41 -15.30
C CYS A 337 0.91 -5.51 -16.34
N LYS A 338 0.70 -5.21 -17.63
CA LYS A 338 0.85 -6.15 -18.74
C LYS A 338 2.28 -6.70 -18.80
N VAL A 339 3.29 -5.83 -18.72
CA VAL A 339 4.71 -6.23 -18.74
C VAL A 339 5.06 -7.08 -17.52
N PHE A 340 4.65 -6.69 -16.32
CA PHE A 340 4.91 -7.46 -15.09
C PHE A 340 4.26 -8.85 -15.12
N ARG A 341 3.06 -8.97 -15.68
CA ARG A 341 2.38 -10.26 -15.87
C ARG A 341 3.13 -11.15 -16.85
N GLU A 342 3.60 -10.61 -17.96
CA GLU A 342 4.32 -11.39 -18.98
C GLU A 342 5.73 -11.78 -18.54
N LEU A 343 6.37 -11.01 -17.65
CA LEU A 343 7.56 -11.43 -16.90
C LEU A 343 7.27 -12.54 -15.87
N GLY A 344 5.98 -12.80 -15.59
CA GLY A 344 5.55 -13.77 -14.60
C GLY A 344 5.82 -13.35 -13.17
N LEU A 345 5.88 -12.04 -12.91
CA LEU A 345 5.95 -11.45 -11.57
C LEU A 345 4.54 -11.34 -10.96
N VAL A 346 3.50 -11.22 -11.78
CA VAL A 346 2.09 -11.16 -11.37
C VAL A 346 1.32 -12.30 -12.04
N GLU A 347 0.61 -13.12 -11.26
CA GLU A 347 -0.10 -14.30 -11.79
C GLU A 347 -1.55 -14.01 -12.21
N LYS A 348 -2.36 -13.45 -11.30
CA LYS A 348 -3.81 -13.24 -11.51
C LYS A 348 -4.24 -11.88 -10.99
N MET A 349 -5.03 -11.17 -11.80
CA MET A 349 -5.59 -9.88 -11.39
C MET A 349 -6.58 -10.06 -10.25
N GLY A 350 -6.53 -9.16 -9.26
CA GLY A 350 -7.46 -9.13 -8.13
C GLY A 350 -7.14 -10.12 -7.00
N THR A 351 -6.15 -11.01 -7.15
CA THR A 351 -5.79 -11.96 -6.08
C THR A 351 -4.67 -11.48 -5.17
N GLY A 352 -3.93 -10.42 -5.55
CA GLY A 352 -2.73 -9.96 -4.82
C GLY A 352 -3.02 -9.73 -3.34
N PHE A 353 -3.98 -8.86 -3.01
CA PHE A 353 -4.37 -8.64 -1.61
C PHE A 353 -4.92 -9.89 -0.94
N ILE A 354 -5.73 -10.70 -1.63
CA ILE A 354 -6.24 -11.97 -1.09
C ILE A 354 -5.08 -12.87 -0.64
N GLN A 355 -4.03 -12.99 -1.45
CA GLN A 355 -2.84 -13.80 -1.14
C GLN A 355 -2.06 -13.24 0.06
N ILE A 356 -1.91 -11.91 0.16
CA ILE A 356 -1.27 -11.28 1.32
C ILE A 356 -2.01 -11.70 2.61
N PHE A 357 -3.33 -11.51 2.66
CA PHE A 357 -4.12 -11.81 3.86
C PHE A 357 -4.16 -13.31 4.17
N GLN A 358 -4.38 -14.17 3.17
CA GLN A 358 -4.37 -15.63 3.35
C GLN A 358 -3.01 -16.15 3.83
N SER A 359 -1.91 -15.55 3.36
CA SER A 359 -0.57 -15.96 3.80
C SER A 359 -0.33 -15.63 5.26
N TYR A 360 -0.82 -14.48 5.73
CA TYR A 360 -0.74 -14.07 7.13
C TYR A 360 -1.60 -14.94 8.04
N GLU A 361 -2.84 -15.23 7.63
CA GLU A 361 -3.74 -16.14 8.34
C GLU A 361 -3.13 -17.53 8.48
N LYS A 362 -2.57 -18.09 7.40
CA LYS A 362 -1.90 -19.39 7.39
C LYS A 362 -0.69 -19.44 8.34
N TRP A 363 -0.04 -18.31 8.58
CA TRP A 363 1.12 -18.19 9.48
C TRP A 363 0.72 -17.81 10.92
N GLY A 364 -0.57 -17.59 11.20
CA GLY A 364 -1.04 -17.16 12.51
C GLY A 364 -0.57 -15.76 12.91
N LEU A 365 -0.25 -14.91 11.93
CA LEU A 365 0.20 -13.54 12.17
C LEU A 365 -0.98 -12.55 12.23
N PRO A 366 -0.84 -11.41 12.93
CA PRO A 366 -1.85 -10.36 12.93
C PRO A 366 -2.15 -9.89 11.49
N PRO A 367 -3.42 -9.66 11.13
CA PRO A 367 -3.79 -9.38 9.74
C PRO A 367 -3.15 -8.08 9.24
N PRO A 368 -2.77 -8.03 7.94
CA PRO A 368 -2.34 -6.80 7.28
C PRO A 368 -3.39 -5.69 7.34
N GLN A 369 -2.96 -4.44 7.19
CA GLN A 369 -3.85 -3.28 7.11
C GLN A 369 -3.59 -2.49 5.83
N VAL A 370 -4.65 -1.99 5.20
CA VAL A 370 -4.55 -1.07 4.05
C VAL A 370 -5.32 0.21 4.36
N ILE A 371 -4.62 1.33 4.32
CA ILE A 371 -5.13 2.65 4.72
C ILE A 371 -5.05 3.58 3.51
N GLU A 372 -6.17 4.18 3.13
CA GLU A 372 -6.23 5.31 2.19
C GLU A 372 -6.24 6.60 3.01
N GLY A 373 -5.16 7.37 2.91
CA GLY A 373 -5.07 8.72 3.48
C GLY A 373 -5.55 9.79 2.50
N GLU A 374 -5.24 11.05 2.79
CA GLU A 374 -5.64 12.19 1.95
C GLU A 374 -5.04 12.12 0.53
N ASN A 375 -3.75 11.79 0.40
CA ASN A 375 -3.05 11.67 -0.89
C ASN A 375 -2.03 10.52 -0.89
N PHE A 376 -2.37 9.43 -0.21
CA PHE A 376 -1.52 8.23 -0.17
C PHE A 376 -2.32 6.97 0.10
N VAL A 377 -1.77 5.83 -0.30
CA VAL A 377 -2.19 4.50 0.13
C VAL A 377 -1.04 3.87 0.90
N LYS A 378 -1.34 3.31 2.08
CA LYS A 378 -0.38 2.60 2.92
C LYS A 378 -0.81 1.16 3.15
N CYS A 379 0.04 0.20 2.83
CA CYS A 379 -0.11 -1.20 3.21
C CYS A 379 0.85 -1.52 4.37
N ILE A 380 0.32 -2.03 5.48
CA ILE A 380 1.06 -2.36 6.69
C ILE A 380 1.05 -3.87 6.86
N LEU A 381 2.24 -4.45 6.96
CA LEU A 381 2.47 -5.88 7.17
C LEU A 381 3.06 -6.08 8.58
N PRO A 382 2.28 -6.55 9.57
CA PRO A 382 2.77 -6.77 10.92
C PRO A 382 3.92 -7.78 10.97
N ARG A 383 4.98 -7.46 11.71
CA ARG A 383 6.05 -8.41 12.04
C ARG A 383 5.80 -8.96 13.44
N PRO A 384 6.08 -10.24 13.69
CA PRO A 384 6.00 -10.76 15.04
C PRO A 384 7.00 -9.99 15.91
N THR A 385 6.56 -9.48 17.05
CA THR A 385 7.48 -8.92 18.03
C THR A 385 8.45 -10.04 18.40
N LEU A 386 9.70 -9.87 18.01
CA LEU A 386 10.76 -10.70 18.55
C LEU A 386 10.87 -10.34 20.03
N THR A 387 10.09 -11.03 20.87
CA THR A 387 10.68 -11.48 22.12
C THR A 387 11.94 -12.17 21.66
N LYS A 388 13.10 -11.54 21.89
CA LYS A 388 14.34 -12.28 22.06
C LYS A 388 14.01 -13.26 23.18
N THR A 389 13.41 -14.38 22.84
CA THR A 389 13.56 -15.61 23.56
C THR A 389 15.05 -15.85 23.47
N VAL A 390 15.79 -15.23 24.41
CA VAL A 390 16.90 -15.90 25.04
C VAL A 390 16.31 -17.26 25.32
N ALA A 391 16.63 -18.26 24.49
CA ALA A 391 16.32 -19.64 24.81
C ALA A 391 16.68 -19.77 26.28
N PRO A 392 15.74 -20.21 27.16
CA PRO A 392 15.99 -20.24 28.59
C PRO A 392 17.37 -20.83 28.76
N THR A 393 18.28 -20.05 29.35
CA THR A 393 19.70 -20.44 29.47
C THR A 393 19.67 -21.87 29.98
N PRO A 394 20.09 -22.87 29.19
CA PRO A 394 20.04 -24.24 29.66
C PRO A 394 20.76 -24.27 30.99
N ASP A 395 20.25 -24.99 31.98
CA ASP A 395 20.93 -25.03 33.27
C ASP A 395 22.25 -25.79 33.11
N ILE A 396 23.30 -25.07 32.71
CA ILE A 396 24.65 -25.56 32.49
C ILE A 396 25.20 -26.15 33.80
N LEU A 397 24.65 -25.75 34.96
CA LEU A 397 25.04 -26.32 36.24
C LEU A 397 24.74 -27.82 36.32
N THR A 398 23.75 -28.32 35.56
CA THR A 398 23.44 -29.75 35.51
C THR A 398 24.57 -30.60 34.96
N ILE A 399 25.46 -30.05 34.12
CA ILE A 399 26.62 -30.79 33.59
C ILE A 399 27.59 -31.14 34.72
N PHE A 400 27.64 -30.32 35.78
CA PHE A 400 28.48 -30.58 36.93
C PHE A 400 27.99 -31.75 37.80
N HIS A 401 26.83 -32.34 37.51
CA HIS A 401 26.44 -33.62 38.11
C HIS A 401 27.22 -34.81 37.52
N GLU A 402 27.70 -34.69 36.27
CA GLU A 402 28.38 -35.77 35.54
C GLU A 402 29.89 -35.54 35.43
N LYS A 403 30.34 -34.29 35.53
CA LYS A 403 31.76 -33.89 35.41
C LYS A 403 32.14 -32.83 36.43
N GLU A 404 33.25 -33.02 37.15
CA GLU A 404 33.76 -31.97 38.05
C GLU A 404 34.26 -30.73 37.30
N GLU A 405 34.81 -30.93 36.09
CA GLU A 405 35.31 -29.86 35.24
C GLU A 405 34.75 -29.98 33.83
N ILE A 406 34.40 -28.83 33.25
CA ILE A 406 33.86 -28.74 31.90
C ILE A 406 34.69 -27.78 31.04
N THR A 407 34.74 -28.05 29.75
CA THR A 407 35.34 -27.18 28.74
C THR A 407 34.26 -26.47 27.91
N ILE A 408 34.67 -25.47 27.15
CA ILE A 408 33.78 -24.87 26.15
C ILE A 408 33.29 -25.89 25.11
N HIS A 409 34.09 -26.93 24.81
CA HIS A 409 33.71 -27.98 23.88
C HIS A 409 32.57 -28.84 24.42
N ASP A 410 32.51 -29.09 25.73
CA ASP A 410 31.41 -29.82 26.36
C ASP A 410 30.07 -29.08 26.23
N ILE A 411 30.08 -27.75 26.28
CA ILE A 411 28.88 -26.92 26.07
C ILE A 411 28.45 -26.96 24.60
N ILE A 412 29.42 -26.84 23.69
CA ILE A 412 29.18 -26.87 22.24
C ILE A 412 28.58 -28.22 21.84
N SER A 413 29.13 -29.34 22.34
CA SER A 413 28.66 -30.68 21.99
C SER A 413 27.30 -31.01 22.63
N LYS A 414 27.09 -30.68 23.91
CA LYS A 414 25.85 -31.03 24.63
C LYS A 414 24.63 -30.23 24.16
N TYR A 415 24.82 -28.94 23.84
CA TYR A 415 23.71 -28.04 23.45
C TYR A 415 23.70 -27.66 21.97
N ALA A 416 24.62 -28.20 21.16
CA ALA A 416 24.72 -27.92 19.73
C ALA A 416 24.76 -26.42 19.38
N VAL A 417 25.46 -25.62 20.20
CA VAL A 417 25.57 -24.15 20.04
C VAL A 417 26.92 -23.71 19.47
N SER A 418 26.96 -22.49 18.90
CA SER A 418 28.21 -21.91 18.42
C SER A 418 29.18 -21.62 19.58
N ARG A 419 30.49 -21.60 19.28
CA ARG A 419 31.53 -21.25 20.25
C ARG A 419 31.30 -19.88 20.90
N ALA A 420 30.84 -18.89 20.12
CA ALA A 420 30.53 -17.55 20.63
C ALA A 420 29.37 -17.57 21.64
N THR A 421 28.35 -18.37 21.41
CA THR A 421 27.22 -18.55 22.35
C THR A 421 27.65 -19.29 23.61
N ALA A 422 28.39 -20.40 23.48
CA ALA A 422 28.93 -21.14 24.63
C ALA A 422 29.84 -20.25 25.50
N GLN A 423 30.70 -19.43 24.88
CA GLN A 423 31.58 -18.52 25.59
C GLN A 423 30.81 -17.45 26.37
N ARG A 424 29.77 -16.87 25.75
CA ARG A 424 28.89 -15.88 26.40
C ARG A 424 28.16 -16.47 27.61
N TRP A 425 27.66 -17.71 27.51
CA TRP A 425 27.01 -18.40 28.62
C TRP A 425 27.96 -18.66 29.79
N LEU A 426 29.16 -19.20 29.51
CA LEU A 426 30.18 -19.45 30.52
C LEU A 426 30.65 -18.15 31.19
N GLN A 427 30.83 -17.07 30.41
CA GLN A 427 31.19 -15.75 30.96
C GLN A 427 30.10 -15.17 31.88
N ALA A 428 28.82 -15.38 31.55
CA ALA A 428 27.71 -14.97 32.41
C ALA A 428 27.74 -15.72 33.76
N LEU A 429 27.93 -17.05 33.74
CA LEU A 429 28.01 -17.86 34.95
C LEU A 429 29.24 -17.55 35.81
N VAL A 430 30.37 -17.22 35.20
CA VAL A 430 31.56 -16.73 35.92
C VAL A 430 31.28 -15.37 36.57
N ARG A 431 30.61 -14.46 35.85
CA ARG A 431 30.23 -13.13 36.39
C ARG A 431 29.23 -13.25 37.54
N GLU A 432 28.32 -14.21 37.47
CA GLU A 432 27.35 -14.53 38.52
C GLU A 432 27.97 -15.31 39.69
N GLY A 433 29.24 -15.69 39.63
CA GLY A 433 29.94 -16.44 40.70
C GLY A 433 29.48 -17.89 40.84
N LYS A 434 28.79 -18.46 39.84
CA LYS A 434 28.29 -19.84 39.87
C LYS A 434 29.37 -20.86 39.47
N ILE A 435 30.34 -20.44 38.66
CA ILE A 435 31.46 -21.28 38.22
C ILE A 435 32.76 -20.48 38.23
N ASP A 436 33.87 -21.15 38.49
CA ASP A 436 35.22 -20.60 38.48
C ASP A 436 35.94 -21.00 37.18
N ARG A 437 36.62 -20.02 36.57
CA ARG A 437 37.43 -20.23 35.37
C ARG A 437 38.87 -20.57 35.76
N ILE A 438 39.33 -21.75 35.36
CA ILE A 438 40.65 -22.30 35.70
C ILE A 438 41.50 -22.40 34.42
N GLY A 439 42.76 -21.96 34.51
CA GLY A 439 43.76 -22.08 33.44
C GLY A 439 43.89 -20.86 32.51
N LYS A 440 45.00 -20.83 31.75
CA LYS A 440 45.33 -19.76 30.79
C LYS A 440 45.39 -20.31 29.36
N THR A 441 44.88 -19.52 28.42
CA THR A 441 45.00 -19.73 26.97
C THR A 441 44.34 -21.02 26.44
N ARG A 442 45.08 -22.10 26.17
CA ARG A 442 44.56 -23.32 25.50
C ARG A 442 43.95 -24.36 26.44
N ASN A 443 44.23 -24.30 27.74
CA ASN A 443 43.66 -25.22 28.76
C ASN A 443 42.71 -24.47 29.70
N ILE A 444 41.63 -23.91 29.15
CA ILE A 444 40.59 -23.26 29.97
C ILE A 444 39.54 -24.31 30.33
N HIS A 445 39.38 -24.53 31.62
CA HIS A 445 38.36 -25.39 32.20
C HIS A 445 37.52 -24.58 33.19
N TYR A 446 36.30 -25.02 33.45
CA TYR A 446 35.38 -24.38 34.39
C TYR A 446 34.95 -25.39 35.43
N ARG A 447 34.88 -24.96 36.69
CA ARG A 447 34.45 -25.76 37.85
C ARG A 447 33.31 -25.06 38.57
N ARG A 448 32.40 -25.77 39.22
CA ARG A 448 31.36 -25.17 40.06
C ARG A 448 32.00 -24.43 41.24
N SER A 449 31.55 -23.21 41.52
CA SER A 449 32.12 -22.42 42.61
C SER A 449 31.66 -22.94 43.98
N SER A 450 32.56 -22.94 44.96
CA SER A 450 32.30 -23.45 46.32
C SER A 450 31.35 -22.56 47.14
N ASN A 451 31.04 -21.36 46.65
CA ASN A 451 30.22 -20.36 47.34
C ASN A 451 28.74 -20.34 46.92
N SER A 452 28.29 -21.26 46.08
CA SER A 452 26.89 -21.34 45.63
C SER A 452 26.14 -22.48 46.35
N GLN A 453 25.72 -22.23 47.59
CA GLN A 453 24.55 -22.88 48.20
C GLN A 453 23.42 -21.87 48.33
#